data_AF-A0A3R6KSV9-F1
#
_entry.id   AF-A0A3R6KSV9-F1
#
_cell.length_a   1.000
_cell.length_b   1.000
_cell.length_c   1.000
_cell.angle_alpha   90.00
_cell.angle_beta   90.00
_cell.angle_gamma   90.00
#
_symmetry.space_group_name_H-M   'P 1'
#
loop_
_entity.id
_entity.type
_entity.pdbx_description
1 polymer ?
#
loop_
_entity_poly.entity_id
_entity_poly.type
_entity_poly.pdbx_seq_one_letter_code
_entity_poly.pdbx_strand_id
1 'polypeptide(L)'
;METKVQVEMTAEQAEAFKQFQEKQAKEEAAKKRKEDREAYAQLVDSEVEAAIPELRSLSEQMLAVKRKVYENFGEVINIKSNVLKMTKDTQRTHTFTHSNGKMRLTLGYNCIDDYRDTVNDGIAIVKQYIESLATDTKSKELVATILQLLSRDGTGNLKASRVLQLRKLADKSDNDQFKEGVQIIEEAYQPSLTKQFIRAEWKDEHNKWHIIPLSVTDVEQTETKQEANEDNDNQGTQGGTV
;
A
#
# COMPACT_ATOMS: atom_id res chain seq x y z
N MET A 1 2.57 -67.46 16.85
CA MET A 1 3.08 -67.90 18.17
C MET A 1 4.25 -67.00 18.49
N GLU A 2 4.12 -66.09 19.45
CA GLU A 2 5.25 -65.30 19.94
C GLU A 2 6.10 -66.19 20.85
N THR A 3 7.31 -66.52 20.39
CA THR A 3 8.32 -67.21 21.19
C THR A 3 8.83 -66.24 22.26
N LYS A 4 8.27 -66.32 23.47
CA LYS A 4 8.80 -65.64 24.65
C LYS A 4 10.05 -66.38 25.12
N VAL A 5 11.20 -65.73 24.98
CA VAL A 5 12.48 -66.21 25.51
C VAL A 5 12.66 -65.58 26.90
N GLN A 6 12.71 -66.41 27.94
CA GLN A 6 13.07 -65.97 29.29
C GLN A 6 14.59 -65.84 29.37
N VAL A 7 15.08 -64.63 29.65
CA VAL A 7 16.50 -64.34 29.85
C VAL A 7 16.70 -64.07 31.35
N GLU A 8 17.39 -64.97 32.05
CA GLU A 8 17.83 -64.74 33.42
C GLU A 8 19.06 -63.83 33.39
N MET A 9 18.94 -62.62 33.93
CA MET A 9 19.99 -61.60 33.92
C MET A 9 20.51 -61.40 35.34
N THR A 10 21.83 -61.24 35.51
CA THR A 10 22.40 -60.77 36.78
C THR A 10 22.03 -59.29 37.01
N ALA A 11 22.07 -58.81 38.26
CA ALA A 11 21.69 -57.43 38.60
C ALA A 11 22.45 -56.38 37.76
N GLU A 12 23.73 -56.62 37.49
CA GLU A 12 24.58 -55.77 36.63
C GLU A 12 24.16 -55.79 35.16
N GLN A 13 23.68 -56.94 34.65
CA GLN A 13 23.19 -57.08 33.27
C GLN A 13 21.82 -56.40 33.09
N ALA A 14 20.96 -56.44 34.11
CA ALA A 14 19.67 -55.74 34.10
C ALA A 14 19.86 -54.21 34.09
N GLU A 15 20.84 -53.70 34.83
CA GLU A 15 21.15 -52.27 34.90
C GLU A 15 21.78 -51.77 33.59
N ALA A 16 22.69 -52.55 32.99
CA ALA A 16 23.24 -52.28 31.67
C ALA A 16 22.16 -52.29 30.56
N PHE A 17 21.19 -53.21 30.64
CA PHE A 17 20.07 -53.27 29.69
C PHE A 17 19.13 -52.07 29.82
N LYS A 18 18.87 -51.61 31.05
CA LYS A 18 18.08 -50.40 31.29
C LYS A 18 18.76 -49.14 30.75
N GLN A 19 20.07 -49.00 30.97
CA GLN A 19 20.84 -47.89 30.40
C GLN A 19 20.88 -47.93 28.86
N PHE A 20 20.94 -49.12 28.27
CA PHE A 20 20.85 -49.29 26.81
C PHE A 20 19.47 -48.88 26.27
N GLN A 21 18.38 -49.26 26.94
CA GLN A 21 17.03 -48.82 26.55
C GLN A 21 16.84 -47.31 26.68
N GLU A 22 17.31 -46.69 27.76
CA GLU A 22 17.23 -45.23 27.94
C GLU A 22 18.05 -44.46 26.88
N LYS A 23 19.20 -45.01 26.48
CA LYS A 23 20.01 -44.45 25.40
C LYS A 23 19.33 -44.59 24.03
N GLN A 24 18.76 -45.76 23.72
CA GLN A 24 17.96 -45.96 22.51
C GLN A 24 16.76 -45.00 22.46
N ALA A 25 16.01 -44.87 23.56
CA ALA A 25 14.84 -43.99 23.61
C ALA A 25 15.22 -42.52 23.40
N LYS A 26 16.37 -42.06 23.92
CA LYS A 26 16.89 -40.71 23.67
C LYS A 26 17.32 -40.51 22.21
N GLU A 27 17.96 -41.52 21.60
CA GLU A 27 18.35 -41.49 20.19
C GLU A 27 17.11 -41.49 19.27
N GLU A 28 16.10 -42.31 19.55
CA GLU A 28 14.83 -42.32 18.81
C GLU A 28 14.06 -41.01 18.97
N ALA A 29 14.00 -40.43 20.18
CA ALA A 29 13.35 -39.14 20.39
C ALA A 29 14.13 -37.98 19.73
N ALA A 30 15.45 -38.06 19.63
CA ALA A 30 16.25 -37.11 18.86
C ALA A 30 16.02 -37.29 17.35
N LYS A 31 15.90 -38.53 16.88
CA LYS A 31 15.62 -38.84 15.47
C LYS A 31 14.22 -38.40 15.05
N LYS A 32 13.19 -38.71 15.82
CA LYS A 32 11.81 -38.23 15.59
C LYS A 32 11.75 -36.71 15.57
N ARG A 33 12.39 -36.01 16.52
CA ARG A 33 12.46 -34.54 16.49
C ARG A 33 13.17 -33.99 15.25
N LYS A 34 14.12 -34.72 14.69
CA LYS A 34 14.79 -34.34 13.44
C LYS A 34 13.86 -34.58 12.24
N GLU A 35 13.22 -35.75 12.19
CA GLU A 35 12.23 -36.12 11.16
C GLU A 35 11.02 -35.16 11.16
N ASP A 36 10.49 -34.79 12.32
CA ASP A 36 9.38 -33.83 12.47
C ASP A 36 9.77 -32.44 11.95
N ARG A 37 11.01 -31.99 12.19
CA ARG A 37 11.52 -30.72 11.67
C ARG A 37 11.71 -30.76 10.16
N GLU A 38 12.21 -31.86 9.63
CA GLU A 38 12.37 -32.06 8.19
C GLU A 38 11.00 -32.12 7.50
N ALA A 39 10.03 -32.82 8.08
CA ALA A 39 8.65 -32.88 7.58
C ALA A 39 7.96 -31.51 7.62
N TYR A 40 8.13 -30.74 8.70
CA TYR A 40 7.61 -29.37 8.78
C TYR A 40 8.25 -28.46 7.72
N ALA A 41 9.56 -28.55 7.52
CA ALA A 41 10.25 -27.78 6.48
C ALA A 41 9.70 -28.11 5.09
N GLN A 42 9.54 -29.40 4.78
CA GLN A 42 8.95 -29.85 3.51
C GLN A 42 7.49 -29.40 3.34
N LEU A 43 6.70 -29.39 4.41
CA LEU A 43 5.33 -28.88 4.39
C LEU A 43 5.30 -27.38 4.08
N VAL A 44 6.15 -26.59 4.77
CA VAL A 44 6.27 -25.15 4.50
C VAL A 44 6.71 -24.91 3.06
N ASP A 45 7.70 -25.65 2.57
CA ASP A 45 8.17 -25.53 1.20
C ASP A 45 7.04 -25.83 0.20
N SER A 46 6.28 -26.90 0.41
CA SER A 46 5.11 -27.26 -0.43
C SER A 46 4.03 -26.18 -0.43
N GLU A 47 3.70 -25.62 0.74
CA GLU A 47 2.69 -24.56 0.85
C GLU A 47 3.16 -23.26 0.16
N VAL A 48 4.45 -22.91 0.30
CA VAL A 48 5.03 -21.76 -0.40
C VAL A 48 5.06 -21.99 -1.91
N GLU A 49 5.43 -23.20 -2.36
CA GLU A 49 5.42 -23.57 -3.79
C GLU A 49 4.02 -23.53 -4.40
N ALA A 50 2.97 -23.79 -3.62
CA ALA A 50 1.58 -23.67 -4.07
C ALA A 50 1.09 -22.21 -4.04
N ALA A 51 1.38 -21.47 -2.97
CA ALA A 51 0.86 -20.11 -2.77
C ALA A 51 1.50 -19.07 -3.72
N ILE A 52 2.81 -19.17 -4.00
CA ILE A 52 3.51 -18.18 -4.82
C ILE A 52 2.95 -18.12 -6.27
N PRO A 53 2.74 -19.24 -6.98
CA PRO A 53 2.12 -19.23 -8.30
C PRO A 53 0.70 -18.63 -8.30
N GLU A 54 -0.10 -18.90 -7.27
CA GLU A 54 -1.46 -18.38 -7.15
C GLU A 54 -1.47 -16.85 -7.01
N LEU A 55 -0.66 -16.32 -6.08
CA LEU A 55 -0.51 -14.88 -5.88
C LEU A 55 0.06 -14.19 -7.13
N ARG A 56 0.97 -14.85 -7.85
CA ARG A 56 1.50 -14.36 -9.12
C ARG A 56 0.41 -14.30 -10.20
N SER A 57 -0.40 -15.34 -10.34
CA SER A 57 -1.53 -15.36 -11.28
C SER A 57 -2.52 -14.22 -10.99
N LEU A 58 -2.85 -13.99 -9.72
CA LEU A 58 -3.70 -12.85 -9.32
C LEU A 58 -3.07 -11.51 -9.73
N SER A 59 -1.76 -11.33 -9.50
CA SER A 59 -1.04 -10.12 -9.89
C SER A 59 -1.05 -9.88 -11.41
N GLU A 60 -0.86 -10.93 -12.20
CA GLU A 60 -0.90 -10.88 -13.66
C GLU A 60 -2.30 -10.54 -14.18
N GLN A 61 -3.35 -11.11 -13.58
CA GLN A 61 -4.74 -10.77 -13.89
C GLN A 61 -5.05 -9.31 -13.56
N MET A 62 -4.61 -8.82 -12.39
CA MET A 62 -4.77 -7.42 -12.01
C MET A 62 -4.06 -6.47 -12.98
N LEU A 63 -2.86 -6.83 -13.45
CA LEU A 63 -2.14 -6.06 -14.45
C LEU A 63 -2.90 -6.01 -15.79
N ALA A 64 -3.46 -7.14 -16.23
CA ALA A 64 -4.26 -7.22 -17.45
C ALA A 64 -5.52 -6.35 -17.36
N VAL A 65 -6.26 -6.43 -16.25
CA VAL A 65 -7.43 -5.59 -15.99
C VAL A 65 -7.04 -4.11 -15.96
N LYS A 66 -5.96 -3.77 -15.25
CA LYS A 66 -5.45 -2.40 -15.18
C LYS A 66 -5.15 -1.86 -16.58
N ARG A 67 -4.42 -2.61 -17.41
CA ARG A 67 -4.10 -2.20 -18.79
C ARG A 67 -5.36 -1.94 -19.61
N LYS A 68 -6.31 -2.89 -19.60
CA LYS A 68 -7.57 -2.78 -20.34
C LYS A 68 -8.38 -1.55 -19.92
N VAL A 69 -8.44 -1.24 -18.62
CA VAL A 69 -9.13 -0.05 -18.13
C VAL A 69 -8.43 1.23 -18.64
N TYR A 70 -7.11 1.30 -18.59
CA TYR A 70 -6.38 2.46 -19.11
C TYR A 70 -6.52 2.63 -20.63
N GLU A 71 -6.54 1.53 -21.39
CA GLU A 71 -6.76 1.56 -22.84
C GLU A 71 -8.17 2.11 -23.15
N ASN A 72 -9.21 1.55 -22.54
CA ASN A 72 -10.60 1.97 -22.75
C ASN A 72 -10.83 3.45 -22.37
N PHE A 73 -10.30 3.87 -21.23
CA PHE A 73 -10.47 5.25 -20.77
C PHE A 73 -9.45 6.22 -21.39
N GLY A 74 -8.38 5.73 -22.02
CA GLY A 74 -7.42 6.56 -22.75
C GLY A 74 -8.08 7.31 -23.89
N GLU A 75 -8.94 6.63 -24.65
CA GLU A 75 -9.76 7.26 -25.69
C GLU A 75 -10.72 8.31 -25.11
N VAL A 76 -11.38 7.99 -23.98
CA VAL A 76 -12.28 8.91 -23.29
C VAL A 76 -11.55 10.15 -22.79
N ILE A 77 -10.34 9.99 -22.26
CA ILE A 77 -9.47 11.09 -21.81
C ILE A 77 -9.04 11.95 -23.00
N ASN A 78 -8.65 11.35 -24.12
CA ASN A 78 -8.28 12.07 -25.35
C ASN A 78 -9.47 12.83 -25.95
N ILE A 79 -10.67 12.27 -25.94
CA ILE A 79 -11.87 12.98 -26.38
C ILE A 79 -12.20 14.11 -25.40
N LYS A 80 -12.05 13.89 -24.09
CA LYS A 80 -12.30 14.91 -23.07
C LYS A 80 -11.40 16.13 -23.23
N SER A 81 -10.11 15.94 -23.53
CA SER A 81 -9.18 17.06 -23.79
C SER A 81 -9.58 17.83 -25.05
N ASN A 82 -10.00 17.13 -26.11
CA ASN A 82 -10.45 17.73 -27.36
C ASN A 82 -11.78 18.51 -27.22
N VAL A 83 -12.77 17.96 -26.49
CA VAL A 83 -14.10 18.56 -26.32
C VAL A 83 -14.08 19.73 -25.35
N LEU A 84 -13.34 19.61 -24.23
CA LEU A 84 -13.33 20.65 -23.19
C LEU A 84 -12.31 21.77 -23.46
N LYS A 85 -11.48 21.67 -24.51
CA LYS A 85 -10.40 22.61 -24.83
C LYS A 85 -9.57 23.04 -23.61
N MET A 86 -9.43 22.15 -22.63
CA MET A 86 -8.64 22.44 -21.43
C MET A 86 -7.17 22.25 -21.79
N THR A 87 -6.53 23.34 -22.17
CA THR A 87 -5.10 23.47 -22.50
C THR A 87 -4.20 23.38 -21.27
N LYS A 88 -4.46 22.44 -20.37
CA LYS A 88 -3.56 22.14 -19.27
C LYS A 88 -3.43 20.63 -19.11
N ASP A 89 -2.40 20.12 -19.77
CA ASP A 89 -1.79 18.78 -19.64
C ASP A 89 -1.22 18.51 -18.22
N THR A 90 -1.80 19.18 -17.21
CA THR A 90 -1.41 19.13 -15.80
C THR A 90 -2.38 18.28 -14.98
N GLN A 91 -3.55 17.93 -15.52
CA GLN A 91 -4.48 17.04 -14.85
C GLN A 91 -4.01 15.58 -14.99
N ARG A 92 -3.48 15.02 -13.91
CA ARG A 92 -2.94 13.63 -13.86
C ARG A 92 -3.89 12.60 -13.27
N THR A 93 -4.99 13.08 -12.72
CA THR A 93 -6.03 12.25 -12.11
C THR A 93 -7.37 12.62 -12.72
N HIS A 94 -8.05 11.62 -13.27
CA HIS A 94 -9.35 11.75 -13.89
C HIS A 94 -10.36 10.92 -13.10
N THR A 95 -11.37 11.60 -12.57
CA THR A 95 -12.52 10.97 -11.93
C THR A 95 -13.68 10.99 -12.90
N PHE A 96 -14.27 9.82 -13.12
CA PHE A 96 -15.45 9.59 -13.93
C PHE A 96 -16.57 9.08 -13.02
N THR A 97 -17.67 9.83 -12.95
CA THR A 97 -18.87 9.43 -12.22
C THR A 97 -19.93 9.04 -13.23
N HIS A 98 -20.54 7.88 -13.04
CA HIS A 98 -21.64 7.43 -13.89
C HIS A 98 -22.86 8.36 -13.71
N SER A 99 -23.68 8.53 -14.76
CA SER A 99 -24.83 9.47 -14.77
C SER A 99 -25.87 9.18 -13.68
N ASN A 100 -26.03 7.91 -13.29
CA ASN A 100 -26.89 7.50 -12.18
C ASN A 100 -26.33 7.85 -10.78
N GLY A 101 -25.10 8.37 -10.69
CA GLY A 101 -24.45 8.77 -9.43
C GLY A 101 -24.09 7.61 -8.48
N LYS A 102 -24.22 6.35 -8.91
CA LYS A 102 -23.98 5.17 -8.06
C LYS A 102 -22.58 4.58 -8.19
N MET A 103 -21.84 4.96 -9.22
CA MET A 103 -20.53 4.40 -9.54
C MET A 103 -19.54 5.49 -9.87
N ARG A 104 -18.31 5.34 -9.39
CA ARG A 104 -17.22 6.27 -9.64
C ARG A 104 -15.92 5.53 -9.87
N LEU A 105 -15.21 5.93 -10.92
CA LEU A 105 -13.89 5.40 -11.26
C LEU A 105 -12.90 6.56 -11.30
N THR A 106 -11.79 6.44 -10.57
CA THR A 106 -10.70 7.40 -10.59
C THR A 106 -9.44 6.74 -11.13
N LEU A 107 -8.90 7.31 -12.20
CA LEU A 107 -7.69 6.86 -12.89
C LEU A 107 -6.63 7.94 -12.78
N GLY A 108 -5.40 7.59 -12.43
CA GLY A 108 -4.34 8.60 -12.40
C GLY A 108 -2.94 8.06 -12.22
N TYR A 109 -1.99 8.98 -12.07
CA TYR A 109 -0.58 8.68 -11.83
C TYR A 109 -0.12 9.28 -10.51
N ASN A 110 0.53 8.46 -9.70
CA ASN A 110 1.34 8.95 -8.60
C ASN A 110 2.53 9.72 -9.17
N CYS A 111 2.89 10.80 -8.51
CA CYS A 111 3.99 11.66 -8.90
C CYS A 111 4.95 11.82 -7.74
N ILE A 112 6.23 11.90 -8.05
CA ILE A 112 7.23 12.41 -7.12
C ILE A 112 7.61 13.81 -7.58
N ASP A 113 7.79 14.70 -6.62
CA ASP A 113 8.32 16.04 -6.87
C ASP A 113 9.79 15.90 -7.28
N ASP A 114 10.10 16.36 -8.48
CA ASP A 114 11.43 16.28 -9.06
C ASP A 114 11.77 17.61 -9.74
N TYR A 115 13.06 17.92 -9.85
CA TYR A 115 13.55 19.24 -10.24
C TYR A 115 14.77 19.13 -11.14
N ARG A 116 14.90 20.07 -12.08
CA ARG A 116 16.10 20.26 -12.90
C ARG A 116 17.26 20.76 -12.05
N ASP A 117 18.48 20.55 -12.53
CA ASP A 117 19.72 20.94 -11.83
C ASP A 117 19.76 22.44 -11.46
N THR A 118 19.07 23.29 -12.23
CA THR A 118 18.94 24.75 -12.00
C THR A 118 18.22 25.10 -10.70
N VAL A 119 17.55 24.14 -10.05
CA VAL A 119 16.93 24.35 -8.74
C VAL A 119 17.98 24.73 -7.68
N ASN A 120 19.20 24.22 -7.79
CA ASN A 120 20.27 24.52 -6.85
C ASN A 120 20.69 25.99 -6.94
N ASP A 121 20.71 26.54 -8.15
CA ASP A 121 21.03 27.94 -8.40
C ASP A 121 19.95 28.83 -7.78
N GLY A 122 18.68 28.50 -7.98
CA GLY A 122 17.55 29.19 -7.35
C GLY A 122 17.61 29.13 -5.82
N ILE A 123 17.90 27.95 -5.23
CA ILE A 123 18.07 27.79 -3.78
C ILE A 123 19.23 28.65 -3.27
N ALA A 124 20.36 28.71 -4.00
CA ALA A 124 21.52 29.51 -3.60
C ALA A 124 21.20 31.01 -3.59
N ILE A 125 20.52 31.51 -4.63
CA ILE A 125 20.07 32.90 -4.73
C ILE A 125 19.16 33.24 -3.54
N VAL A 126 18.19 32.38 -3.24
CA VAL A 126 17.28 32.58 -2.11
C VAL A 126 18.02 32.57 -0.78
N LYS A 127 18.97 31.64 -0.57
CA LYS A 127 19.78 31.58 0.66
C LYS A 127 20.62 32.83 0.86
N GLN A 128 21.25 33.33 -0.20
CA GLN A 128 22.07 34.54 -0.16
C GLN A 128 21.24 35.77 0.27
N TYR A 129 20.02 35.91 -0.24
CA TYR A 129 19.10 36.96 0.19
C TYR A 129 18.74 36.82 1.69
N ILE A 130 18.43 35.62 2.14
CA ILE A 130 18.02 35.37 3.53
C ILE A 130 19.15 35.65 4.52
N GLU A 131 20.38 35.27 4.18
CA GLU A 131 21.57 35.58 4.99
C GLU A 131 21.78 37.08 5.14
N SER A 132 21.46 37.88 4.10
CA SER A 132 21.53 39.34 4.18
C SER A 132 20.50 39.97 5.13
N LEU A 133 19.40 39.28 5.43
CA LEU A 133 18.33 39.74 6.32
C LEU A 133 18.51 39.37 7.79
N ALA A 134 19.51 38.54 8.13
CA ALA A 134 19.68 37.93 9.45
C ALA A 134 20.19 38.89 10.56
N THR A 135 19.89 40.18 10.47
CA THR A 135 20.40 41.24 11.35
C THR A 135 19.61 41.42 12.64
N ASP A 136 18.30 41.12 12.67
CA ASP A 136 17.42 41.30 13.85
C ASP A 136 16.71 40.00 14.28
N THR A 137 16.27 39.94 15.54
CA THR A 137 15.73 38.74 16.20
C THR A 137 14.48 38.19 15.51
N LYS A 138 13.58 39.06 15.04
CA LYS A 138 12.41 38.66 14.24
C LYS A 138 12.78 38.14 12.85
N SER A 139 13.83 38.70 12.26
CA SER A 139 14.34 38.22 10.98
C SER A 139 14.92 36.82 11.09
N LYS A 140 15.52 36.45 12.24
CA LYS A 140 16.06 35.10 12.47
C LYS A 140 14.99 34.00 12.45
N GLU A 141 13.81 34.25 13.00
CA GLU A 141 12.69 33.29 12.96
C GLU A 141 12.17 33.10 11.53
N LEU A 142 12.07 34.20 10.78
CA LEU A 142 11.64 34.21 9.38
C LEU A 142 12.66 33.50 8.48
N VAL A 143 13.95 33.76 8.70
CA VAL A 143 15.08 33.07 8.08
C VAL A 143 15.03 31.56 8.34
N ALA A 144 14.85 31.15 9.59
CA ALA A 144 14.76 29.73 9.95
C ALA A 144 13.57 29.04 9.26
N THR A 145 12.43 29.72 9.19
CA THR A 145 11.24 29.24 8.48
C THR A 145 11.51 29.05 7.00
N ILE A 146 12.14 30.01 6.33
CA ILE A 146 12.42 29.91 4.89
C ILE A 146 13.48 28.83 4.60
N LEU A 147 14.52 28.71 5.44
CA LEU A 147 15.50 27.62 5.33
C LEU A 147 14.84 26.25 5.51
N GLN A 148 13.85 26.13 6.39
CA GLN A 148 13.05 24.91 6.53
C GLN A 148 12.20 24.63 5.28
N LEU A 149 11.66 25.65 4.61
CA LEU A 149 10.95 25.49 3.34
C LEU A 149 11.87 25.03 2.20
N LEU A 150 13.13 25.48 2.21
CA LEU A 150 14.17 25.04 1.27
C LEU A 150 14.82 23.72 1.65
N SER A 151 14.48 23.15 2.82
CA SER A 151 15.01 21.85 3.21
C SER A 151 14.48 20.77 2.28
N ARG A 152 15.38 19.87 1.88
CA ARG A 152 15.04 18.68 1.11
C ARG A 152 14.33 17.67 2.02
N ASP A 153 13.47 16.86 1.43
CA ASP A 153 12.89 15.73 2.15
C ASP A 153 13.89 14.57 2.26
N GLY A 154 13.47 13.46 2.89
CA GLY A 154 14.31 12.27 3.04
C GLY A 154 14.72 11.61 1.71
N THR A 155 14.10 11.99 0.60
CA THR A 155 14.45 11.53 -0.75
C THR A 155 15.41 12.48 -1.48
N GLY A 156 15.75 13.62 -0.87
CA GLY A 156 16.68 14.60 -1.42
C GLY A 156 16.01 15.66 -2.31
N ASN A 157 14.68 15.67 -2.44
CA ASN A 157 13.95 16.61 -3.29
C ASN A 157 13.19 17.67 -2.49
N LEU A 158 12.85 18.80 -3.14
CA LEU A 158 12.03 19.85 -2.55
C LEU A 158 10.54 19.49 -2.64
N LYS A 159 9.78 19.71 -1.57
CA LYS A 159 8.32 19.50 -1.64
C LYS A 159 7.64 20.64 -2.40
N ALA A 160 6.79 20.33 -3.37
CA ALA A 160 6.04 21.33 -4.14
C ALA A 160 5.18 22.24 -3.24
N SER A 161 4.63 21.68 -2.15
CA SER A 161 3.87 22.46 -1.16
C SER A 161 4.72 23.53 -0.46
N ARG A 162 6.02 23.29 -0.26
CA ARG A 162 6.95 24.26 0.32
C ARG A 162 7.31 25.34 -0.69
N VAL A 163 7.52 24.98 -1.96
CA VAL A 163 7.75 25.94 -3.05
C VAL A 163 6.56 26.90 -3.20
N LEU A 164 5.33 26.39 -3.10
CA LEU A 164 4.13 27.23 -3.13
C LEU A 164 4.03 28.20 -1.95
N GLN A 165 4.55 27.82 -0.78
CA GLN A 165 4.67 28.72 0.37
C GLN A 165 5.76 29.77 0.16
N LEU A 166 6.91 29.37 -0.40
CA LEU A 166 7.99 30.30 -0.78
C LEU A 166 7.49 31.36 -1.76
N ARG A 167 6.73 30.96 -2.77
CA ARG A 167 6.09 31.88 -3.71
C ARG A 167 5.22 32.93 -3.01
N LYS A 168 4.34 32.49 -2.11
CA LYS A 168 3.49 33.41 -1.34
C LYS A 168 4.29 34.39 -0.48
N LEU A 169 5.48 34.00 -0.02
CA LEU A 169 6.39 34.89 0.69
C LEU A 169 7.12 35.84 -0.26
N ALA A 170 7.53 35.36 -1.44
CA ALA A 170 8.17 36.16 -2.47
C ALA A 170 7.24 37.25 -3.04
N ASP A 171 5.96 36.91 -3.27
CA ASP A 171 4.94 37.85 -3.71
C ASP A 171 4.71 38.99 -2.70
N LYS A 172 4.97 38.74 -1.41
CA LYS A 172 4.87 39.73 -0.32
C LYS A 172 6.16 40.50 -0.05
N SER A 173 7.26 40.09 -0.68
CA SER A 173 8.56 40.75 -0.53
C SER A 173 8.75 41.77 -1.66
N ASP A 174 9.46 42.85 -1.39
CA ASP A 174 9.84 43.84 -2.40
C ASP A 174 11.24 43.57 -3.00
N ASN A 175 11.83 42.41 -2.70
CA ASN A 175 13.16 42.06 -3.20
C ASN A 175 13.11 41.23 -4.49
N ASP A 176 13.68 41.77 -5.56
CA ASP A 176 13.69 41.13 -6.89
C ASP A 176 14.56 39.87 -6.92
N GLN A 177 15.68 39.85 -6.20
CA GLN A 177 16.56 38.67 -6.12
C GLN A 177 15.87 37.47 -5.45
N PHE A 178 15.03 37.72 -4.43
CA PHE A 178 14.23 36.67 -3.79
C PHE A 178 13.13 36.15 -4.73
N LYS A 179 12.46 37.04 -5.47
CA LYS A 179 11.45 36.66 -6.47
C LYS A 179 12.06 35.82 -7.59
N GLU A 180 13.20 36.26 -8.12
CA GLU A 180 13.94 35.55 -9.16
C GLU A 180 14.38 34.17 -8.69
N GLY A 181 14.97 34.07 -7.49
CA GLY A 181 15.39 32.77 -6.94
C GLY A 181 14.22 31.79 -6.75
N VAL A 182 13.06 32.28 -6.30
CA VAL A 182 11.85 31.45 -6.17
C VAL A 182 11.27 31.08 -7.55
N GLN A 183 11.28 32.01 -8.51
CA GLN A 183 10.84 31.75 -9.88
C GLN A 183 11.70 30.66 -10.54
N ILE A 184 13.03 30.69 -10.38
CA ILE A 184 13.92 29.65 -10.90
C ILE A 184 13.60 28.28 -10.28
N ILE A 185 13.28 28.24 -8.97
CA ILE A 185 12.86 27.00 -8.30
C ILE A 185 11.53 26.49 -8.86
N GLU A 186 10.57 27.39 -9.14
CA GLU A 186 9.29 27.03 -9.76
C GLU A 186 9.48 26.50 -11.19
N GLU A 187 10.31 27.16 -12.00
CA GLU A 187 10.60 26.78 -13.38
C GLU A 187 11.42 25.49 -13.46
N ALA A 188 12.21 25.19 -12.43
CA ALA A 188 12.94 23.93 -12.32
C ALA A 188 12.03 22.75 -11.98
N TYR A 189 10.78 22.96 -11.53
CA TYR A 189 9.87 21.88 -11.13
C TYR A 189 9.47 21.00 -12.32
N GLN A 190 9.94 19.75 -12.29
CA GLN A 190 9.69 18.74 -13.30
C GLN A 190 9.24 17.44 -12.62
N PRO A 191 7.97 17.34 -12.20
CA PRO A 191 7.49 16.15 -11.51
C PRO A 191 7.54 14.91 -12.38
N SER A 192 7.99 13.80 -11.79
CA SER A 192 8.13 12.52 -12.46
C SER A 192 6.95 11.59 -12.13
N LEU A 193 6.41 10.93 -13.16
CA LEU A 193 5.32 9.96 -13.01
C LEU A 193 5.89 8.62 -12.54
N THR A 194 5.33 8.06 -11.47
CA THR A 194 5.88 6.84 -10.85
C THR A 194 5.01 5.62 -11.03
N LYS A 195 3.77 5.67 -10.55
CA LYS A 195 2.87 4.51 -10.53
C LYS A 195 1.47 4.90 -10.95
N GLN A 196 0.93 4.18 -11.92
CA GLN A 196 -0.49 4.24 -12.27
C GLN A 196 -1.35 3.62 -11.16
N PHE A 197 -2.46 4.26 -10.81
CA PHE A 197 -3.43 3.73 -9.86
C PHE A 197 -4.86 3.82 -10.39
N ILE A 198 -5.68 2.87 -9.94
CA ILE A 198 -7.12 2.82 -10.20
C ILE A 198 -7.81 2.77 -8.85
N ARG A 199 -8.80 3.64 -8.65
CA ARG A 199 -9.72 3.59 -7.51
C ARG A 199 -11.13 3.42 -8.04
N ALA A 200 -11.80 2.35 -7.61
CA ALA A 200 -13.18 2.07 -7.96
C ALA A 200 -14.07 2.17 -6.71
N GLU A 201 -15.18 2.87 -6.84
CA GLU A 201 -16.11 3.14 -5.75
C GLU A 201 -17.55 2.95 -6.23
N TRP A 202 -18.38 2.39 -5.35
CA TRP A 202 -19.81 2.24 -5.58
C TRP A 202 -20.61 2.81 -4.41
N LYS A 203 -21.87 3.15 -4.66
CA LYS A 203 -22.76 3.75 -3.67
C LYS A 203 -23.86 2.76 -3.30
N ASP A 204 -24.07 2.55 -2.00
CA ASP A 204 -25.14 1.68 -1.50
C ASP A 204 -26.51 2.38 -1.46
N GLU A 205 -27.53 1.64 -1.02
CA GLU A 205 -28.90 2.15 -0.86
C GLU A 205 -29.02 3.27 0.17
N HIS A 206 -28.08 3.34 1.12
CA HIS A 206 -27.98 4.39 2.14
C HIS A 206 -27.13 5.60 1.69
N ASN A 207 -26.79 5.69 0.41
CA ASN A 207 -25.98 6.75 -0.17
C ASN A 207 -24.53 6.83 0.38
N LYS A 208 -24.00 5.75 0.95
CA LYS A 208 -22.61 5.66 1.41
C LYS A 208 -21.71 5.15 0.28
N TRP A 209 -20.52 5.75 0.15
CA TRP A 209 -19.49 5.28 -0.79
C TRP A 209 -18.71 4.13 -0.19
N HIS A 210 -18.58 3.05 -0.96
CA HIS A 210 -17.77 1.88 -0.65
C HIS A 210 -16.66 1.75 -1.68
N ILE A 211 -15.43 1.56 -1.20
CA ILE A 211 -14.25 1.35 -2.03
C ILE A 211 -14.18 -0.13 -2.37
N ILE A 212 -13.92 -0.45 -3.63
CA ILE A 212 -13.58 -1.82 -4.03
C ILE A 212 -12.08 -2.00 -3.74
N PRO A 213 -11.68 -2.86 -2.78
CA PRO A 213 -10.28 -3.09 -2.48
C PRO A 213 -9.62 -3.81 -3.66
N LEU A 214 -8.58 -3.19 -4.21
CA LEU A 214 -7.75 -3.75 -5.29
C LEU A 214 -6.34 -4.07 -4.78
N SER A 215 -6.17 -4.23 -3.47
CA SER A 215 -4.93 -4.63 -2.82
C SER A 215 -5.26 -5.79 -1.91
N VAL A 216 -4.47 -6.86 -1.94
CA VAL A 216 -4.67 -8.05 -1.09
C VAL A 216 -4.70 -7.66 0.41
N THR A 217 -3.98 -6.61 0.79
CA THR A 217 -3.96 -6.08 2.17
C THR A 217 -5.27 -5.40 2.59
N ASP A 218 -6.01 -4.83 1.63
CA ASP A 218 -7.21 -4.04 1.91
C ASP A 218 -8.50 -4.88 1.80
N VAL A 219 -8.40 -6.16 1.46
CA VAL A 219 -9.54 -7.08 1.38
C VAL A 219 -9.89 -7.56 2.80
N GLU A 220 -10.90 -6.96 3.41
CA GLU A 220 -11.53 -7.49 4.62
C GLU A 220 -12.64 -8.49 4.26
N GLN A 221 -12.86 -9.50 5.12
CA GLN A 221 -13.97 -10.44 4.95
C GLN A 221 -15.29 -9.67 5.04
N THR A 222 -15.96 -9.48 3.90
CA THR A 222 -17.32 -8.96 3.91
C THR A 222 -18.23 -10.06 4.42
N GLU A 223 -18.71 -9.92 5.67
CA GLU A 223 -19.77 -10.76 6.21
C GLU A 223 -21.00 -10.67 5.31
N THR A 224 -21.21 -11.65 4.45
CA THR A 224 -22.52 -11.88 3.84
C THR A 224 -23.47 -12.29 4.96
N LYS A 225 -24.28 -11.34 5.45
CA LYS A 225 -25.49 -11.66 6.23
C LYS A 225 -26.37 -12.54 5.35
N GLN A 226 -26.32 -13.85 5.59
CA GLN A 226 -27.37 -14.76 5.14
C GLN A 226 -28.59 -14.46 6.00
N GLU A 227 -29.60 -13.84 5.38
CA GLU A 227 -30.95 -13.75 5.93
C GLU A 227 -31.53 -15.16 6.01
N ALA A 228 -31.46 -15.77 7.20
CA ALA A 228 -32.31 -16.90 7.55
C ALA A 228 -33.70 -16.35 7.87
N ASN A 229 -34.55 -16.19 6.85
CA ASN A 229 -35.98 -16.18 7.04
C ASN A 229 -36.40 -17.62 7.36
N GLU A 230 -36.53 -17.93 8.65
CA GLU A 230 -37.33 -19.07 9.08
C GLU A 230 -38.80 -18.68 8.95
N ASP A 231 -39.40 -19.07 7.82
CA ASP A 231 -40.83 -19.24 7.66
C ASP A 231 -41.29 -20.27 8.70
N ASN A 232 -41.76 -19.81 9.86
CA ASN A 232 -42.48 -20.67 10.79
C ASN A 232 -43.96 -20.63 10.41
N ASP A 233 -44.34 -21.65 9.64
CA ASP A 233 -45.68 -21.96 9.19
C ASP A 233 -46.73 -21.81 10.30
N ASN A 234 -47.57 -20.80 10.13
CA ASN A 234 -48.86 -20.67 10.78
C ASN A 234 -49.82 -21.71 10.18
N GLN A 235 -49.80 -22.95 10.69
CA GLN A 235 -50.87 -23.91 10.46
C GLN A 235 -51.97 -23.77 11.53
N GLY A 236 -53.03 -23.07 11.14
CA GLY A 236 -54.33 -23.73 11.01
C GLY A 236 -55.03 -24.14 12.30
N THR A 237 -55.86 -23.24 12.80
CA THR A 237 -57.00 -23.50 13.66
C THR A 237 -58.04 -24.39 12.96
N GLN A 238 -58.33 -25.57 13.52
CA GLN A 238 -59.62 -26.28 13.53
C GLN A 238 -59.60 -27.14 14.82
N GLY A 239 -60.58 -27.21 15.72
CA GLY A 239 -62.00 -26.92 15.67
C GLY A 239 -62.75 -28.13 16.25
N GLY A 240 -63.15 -28.04 17.53
CA GLY A 240 -64.36 -28.64 18.15
C GLY A 240 -64.63 -30.16 18.17
N THR A 241 -64.82 -30.69 19.40
CA THR A 241 -65.93 -31.56 19.89
C THR A 241 -66.17 -32.89 19.16
N VAL A 242 -66.19 -34.08 19.78
CA VAL A 242 -66.87 -34.60 20.98
C VAL A 242 -66.03 -35.74 21.57
#